data_AF-A0A847F447-F1
#
_entry.id   AF-A0A847F447-F1
#
_cell.length_a   1.000
_cell.length_b   1.000
_cell.length_c   1.000
_cell.angle_alpha   90.00
_cell.angle_beta   90.00
_cell.angle_gamma   90.00
#
_symmetry.space_group_name_H-M   'P 1'
#
loop_
_entity.id
_entity.type
_entity.pdbx_description
1 polymer ?
#
loop_
_entity_poly.entity_id
_entity_poly.type
_entity_poly.pdbx_seq_one_letter_code
_entity_poly.pdbx_strand_id
1 'polypeptide(L)'
;MSRSLSPLFIAIWLSIYAAAFISCGGEEAPRCENGPTLFGRPSAMTGLTSDQCAPSCSCGAEGKVWTAPEYSADEVAALLEWKLENPPDELLSDPYLLGEPETRTGDEVCAVMKDSMDKRRYRLESFESPEAAIASGGHITHTGPCGLCSSLADLAVYLGRPDLTDPVRACGAQNLPPAEDLYAKRDEHIACLLELDFTLPCAQIWYYNTLNTRLACIDSCIALLGAPHHNPDGSLNECIQCDEDISGPVFKAYAGRTRRNTAMASELCRPCEEVFPIEHDYARD
;
A
#
# COMPACT_ATOMS: atom_id res chain seq x y z
N MET A 1 74.49 -34.21 38.95
CA MET A 1 74.72 -34.47 37.51
C MET A 1 73.37 -34.85 36.91
N SER A 2 72.67 -33.86 36.38
CA SER A 2 71.30 -33.97 35.86
C SER A 2 71.33 -33.47 34.42
N ARG A 3 70.91 -34.31 33.47
CA ARG A 3 70.76 -33.95 32.05
C ARG A 3 69.37 -33.31 31.90
N SER A 4 69.34 -32.02 31.55
CA SER A 4 68.12 -31.28 31.24
C SER A 4 67.93 -31.17 29.73
N LEU A 5 66.69 -31.34 29.30
CA LEU A 5 66.20 -31.44 27.92
C LEU A 5 66.18 -30.07 27.22
N SER A 6 66.50 -30.05 25.92
CA SER A 6 66.28 -28.90 25.03
C SER A 6 64.80 -28.70 24.74
N PRO A 7 64.28 -27.46 24.68
CA PRO A 7 62.91 -27.22 24.28
C PRO A 7 62.77 -27.11 22.76
N LEU A 8 61.67 -27.68 22.33
CA LEU A 8 61.08 -27.79 21.01
C LEU A 8 60.60 -26.39 20.53
N PHE A 9 61.16 -25.86 19.43
CA PHE A 9 60.60 -24.68 18.75
C PHE A 9 59.49 -25.15 17.78
N ILE A 10 58.22 -25.02 18.20
CA ILE A 10 57.05 -25.15 17.34
C ILE A 10 56.73 -23.75 16.81
N ALA A 11 56.99 -23.50 15.53
CA ALA A 11 56.51 -22.31 14.83
C ALA A 11 55.11 -22.60 14.26
N ILE A 12 54.09 -22.00 14.86
CA ILE A 12 52.69 -22.05 14.39
C ILE A 12 52.55 -21.06 13.22
N TRP A 13 52.34 -21.58 12.02
CA TRP A 13 51.92 -20.78 10.86
C TRP A 13 50.41 -20.50 10.94
N LEU A 14 50.04 -19.32 11.41
CA LEU A 14 48.68 -18.78 11.27
C LEU A 14 48.53 -18.17 9.88
N SER A 15 47.87 -18.91 8.98
CA SER A 15 47.48 -18.41 7.66
C SER A 15 46.18 -17.63 7.82
N ILE A 16 46.26 -16.31 7.84
CA ILE A 16 45.09 -15.42 7.81
C ILE A 16 44.58 -15.39 6.37
N TYR A 17 43.52 -16.14 6.09
CA TYR A 17 42.71 -15.94 4.88
C TYR A 17 41.89 -14.66 5.06
N ALA A 18 42.35 -13.56 4.47
CA ALA A 18 41.53 -12.37 4.29
C ALA A 18 40.52 -12.66 3.16
N ALA A 19 39.31 -13.08 3.54
CA ALA A 19 38.19 -13.10 2.61
C ALA A 19 37.81 -11.64 2.29
N ALA A 20 38.14 -11.20 1.09
CA ALA A 20 37.60 -9.96 0.54
C ALA A 20 36.11 -10.19 0.26
N PHE A 21 35.25 -9.77 1.20
CA PHE A 21 33.84 -9.59 0.93
C PHE A 21 33.72 -8.43 -0.06
N ILE A 22 33.52 -8.76 -1.33
CA ILE A 22 32.98 -7.83 -2.31
C ILE A 22 31.54 -7.58 -1.84
N SER A 23 31.34 -6.47 -1.13
CA SER A 23 30.01 -5.91 -0.93
C SER A 23 29.52 -5.51 -2.31
N CYS A 24 28.68 -6.34 -2.93
CA CYS A 24 27.76 -5.83 -3.92
C CYS A 24 26.96 -4.73 -3.20
N GLY A 25 27.14 -3.48 -3.62
CA GLY A 25 26.25 -2.42 -3.19
C GLY A 25 24.85 -2.82 -3.62
N GLY A 26 24.00 -3.18 -2.66
CA GLY A 26 22.57 -3.20 -2.91
C GLY A 26 22.20 -1.76 -3.26
N GLU A 27 21.66 -1.54 -4.45
CA GLU A 27 20.94 -0.30 -4.72
C GLU A 27 19.82 -0.23 -3.69
N GLU A 28 19.95 0.73 -2.78
CA GLU A 28 18.95 1.02 -1.76
C GLU A 28 17.63 1.33 -2.50
N ALA A 29 16.53 0.71 -2.06
CA ALA A 29 15.24 0.89 -2.73
C ALA A 29 14.90 2.39 -2.86
N PRO A 30 14.45 2.85 -4.04
CA PRO A 30 14.25 4.27 -4.29
C PRO A 30 13.21 4.83 -3.33
N ARG A 31 13.59 5.84 -2.54
CA ARG A 31 12.66 6.67 -1.75
C ARG A 31 12.62 8.08 -2.31
N CYS A 32 11.47 8.69 -2.21
CA CYS A 32 11.28 10.06 -2.64
C CYS A 32 11.58 11.05 -1.50
N GLU A 33 12.11 12.22 -1.86
CA GLU A 33 12.41 13.30 -0.94
C GLU A 33 11.25 14.30 -0.90
N ASN A 34 11.09 15.01 0.21
CA ASN A 34 10.10 16.09 0.29
C ASN A 34 10.38 17.16 -0.76
N GLY A 35 9.43 17.31 -1.69
CA GLY A 35 9.43 18.36 -2.69
C GLY A 35 8.55 19.55 -2.28
N PRO A 36 8.61 20.66 -3.02
CA PRO A 36 7.74 21.82 -2.80
C PRO A 36 6.26 21.56 -3.15
N THR A 37 5.96 20.42 -3.78
CA THR A 37 4.67 20.04 -4.32
C THR A 37 4.30 18.67 -3.75
N LEU A 38 3.05 18.50 -3.31
CA LEU A 38 2.52 17.22 -2.87
C LEU A 38 2.37 16.26 -4.06
N PHE A 39 2.51 14.97 -3.78
CA PHE A 39 2.26 13.90 -4.73
C PHE A 39 0.79 13.58 -4.83
N GLY A 40 0.21 13.70 -6.02
CA GLY A 40 -1.18 13.33 -6.28
C GLY A 40 -1.64 13.81 -7.65
N ARG A 41 -2.95 13.70 -7.91
CA ARG A 41 -3.57 14.13 -9.15
C ARG A 41 -4.62 15.20 -8.83
N PRO A 42 -4.33 16.49 -9.05
CA PRO A 42 -5.24 17.55 -8.68
C PRO A 42 -6.54 17.45 -9.50
N SER A 43 -7.66 17.49 -8.79
CA SER A 43 -9.01 17.59 -9.32
C SER A 43 -9.78 18.72 -8.63
N ALA A 44 -11.01 18.99 -9.08
CA ALA A 44 -11.90 19.91 -8.37
C ALA A 44 -12.12 19.49 -6.89
N MET A 45 -12.20 18.17 -6.64
CA MET A 45 -12.38 17.61 -5.30
C MET A 45 -11.09 17.60 -4.49
N THR A 46 -9.91 17.60 -5.12
CA THR A 46 -8.65 17.77 -4.39
C THR A 46 -8.60 19.12 -3.67
N GLY A 47 -9.04 20.20 -4.33
CA GLY A 47 -8.95 21.57 -3.79
C GLY A 47 -7.58 22.23 -3.92
N LEU A 48 -6.64 21.60 -4.61
CA LEU A 48 -5.27 22.09 -4.82
C LEU A 48 -4.99 22.33 -6.30
N THR A 49 -4.07 23.26 -6.57
CA THR A 49 -3.58 23.56 -7.93
C THR A 49 -2.41 22.65 -8.32
N SER A 50 -2.02 22.66 -9.61
CA SER A 50 -0.85 21.92 -10.11
C SER A 50 0.48 22.34 -9.49
N ASP A 51 0.55 23.56 -8.94
CA ASP A 51 1.75 24.06 -8.28
C ASP A 51 1.88 23.48 -6.85
N GLN A 52 0.76 23.03 -6.27
CA GLN A 52 0.66 22.48 -4.93
C GLN A 52 0.56 20.95 -4.92
N CYS A 53 0.02 20.35 -5.97
CA CYS A 53 -0.11 18.91 -6.13
C CYS A 53 0.16 18.46 -7.57
N ALA A 54 1.06 17.49 -7.74
CA ALA A 54 1.45 16.97 -9.05
C ALA A 54 1.74 15.46 -9.00
N PRO A 55 1.61 14.73 -10.12
CA PRO A 55 1.82 13.28 -10.15
C PRO A 55 3.30 12.91 -10.20
N SER A 56 4.19 13.73 -9.60
CA SER A 56 5.63 13.55 -9.70
C SER A 56 6.37 13.99 -8.44
N CYS A 57 7.46 13.28 -8.12
CA CYS A 57 8.36 13.57 -7.00
C CYS A 57 9.82 13.47 -7.43
N SER A 58 10.71 14.07 -6.64
CA SER A 58 12.15 13.85 -6.73
C SER A 58 12.52 12.64 -5.88
N CYS A 59 13.16 11.62 -6.46
CA CYS A 59 13.43 10.35 -5.79
C CYS A 59 14.85 9.82 -6.05
N GLY A 60 15.39 9.12 -5.05
CA GLY A 60 16.75 8.58 -5.04
C GLY A 60 17.83 9.64 -4.77
N ALA A 61 19.07 9.18 -4.57
CA ALA A 61 20.20 10.01 -4.13
C ALA A 61 20.62 11.15 -5.09
N GLU A 62 20.18 11.10 -6.35
CA GLU A 62 20.45 12.14 -7.36
C GLU A 62 19.23 13.03 -7.65
N GLY A 63 18.13 12.86 -6.92
CA GLY A 63 16.90 13.63 -7.12
C GLY A 63 16.26 13.40 -8.49
N LYS A 64 16.26 12.15 -8.95
CA LYS A 64 15.65 11.79 -10.24
C LYS A 64 14.15 12.01 -10.15
N VAL A 65 13.59 12.70 -11.14
CA VAL A 65 12.13 12.87 -11.21
C VAL A 65 11.47 11.54 -11.50
N TRP A 66 10.62 11.09 -10.59
CA TRP A 66 9.65 10.02 -10.81
C TRP A 66 8.29 10.63 -11.07
N THR A 67 7.59 10.12 -12.08
CA THR A 67 6.22 10.51 -12.41
C THR A 67 5.37 9.26 -12.39
N ALA A 68 4.26 9.31 -11.66
CA ALA A 68 3.31 8.21 -11.57
C ALA A 68 2.80 7.83 -12.97
N PRO A 69 2.89 6.55 -13.37
CA PRO A 69 2.37 6.11 -14.65
C PRO A 69 0.85 6.32 -14.75
N GLU A 70 0.38 6.58 -15.96
CA GLU A 70 -1.05 6.50 -16.29
C GLU A 70 -1.31 5.16 -16.96
N TYR A 71 -2.34 4.46 -16.49
CA TYR A 71 -2.72 3.16 -17.03
C TYR A 71 -3.99 3.33 -17.88
N SER A 72 -3.91 2.84 -19.12
CA SER A 72 -5.04 2.76 -20.03
C SER A 72 -6.06 1.73 -19.58
N ALA A 73 -7.29 1.80 -20.12
CA ALA A 73 -8.33 0.81 -19.84
C ALA A 73 -7.89 -0.62 -20.18
N ASP A 74 -7.10 -0.79 -21.24
CA ASP A 74 -6.58 -2.12 -21.65
C ASP A 74 -5.53 -2.64 -20.66
N GLU A 75 -4.65 -1.77 -20.14
CA GLU A 75 -3.66 -2.13 -19.11
C GLU A 75 -4.36 -2.51 -17.79
N VAL A 76 -5.39 -1.76 -17.40
CA VAL A 76 -6.22 -2.08 -16.23
C VAL A 76 -6.95 -3.41 -16.43
N ALA A 77 -7.55 -3.65 -17.61
CA ALA A 77 -8.22 -4.90 -17.92
C ALA A 77 -7.26 -6.10 -17.92
N ALA A 78 -6.01 -5.91 -18.35
CA ALA A 78 -4.99 -6.97 -18.35
C ALA A 78 -4.66 -7.48 -16.94
N LEU A 79 -4.84 -6.67 -15.89
CA LEU A 79 -4.69 -7.11 -14.50
C LEU A 79 -5.72 -8.19 -14.11
N LEU A 80 -6.94 -8.08 -14.64
CA LEU A 80 -8.03 -9.02 -14.38
C LEU A 80 -7.83 -10.39 -15.05
N GLU A 81 -6.91 -10.47 -16.01
CA GLU A 81 -6.55 -11.72 -16.68
C GLU A 81 -5.63 -12.60 -15.81
N TRP A 82 -5.12 -12.07 -14.70
CA TRP A 82 -4.31 -12.80 -13.73
C TRP A 82 -5.15 -13.47 -12.66
N LYS A 83 -4.89 -14.75 -12.42
CA LYS A 83 -5.56 -15.54 -11.39
C LYS A 83 -4.70 -15.65 -10.13
N LEU A 84 -5.24 -15.17 -9.01
CA LEU A 84 -4.66 -15.33 -7.68
C LEU A 84 -4.85 -16.75 -7.16
N GLU A 85 -3.76 -17.42 -6.78
CA GLU A 85 -3.78 -18.79 -6.28
C GLU A 85 -3.93 -18.88 -4.74
N ASN A 86 -3.58 -17.82 -4.01
CA ASN A 86 -3.73 -17.71 -2.56
C ASN A 86 -4.55 -16.48 -2.16
N PRO A 87 -5.86 -16.42 -2.49
CA PRO A 87 -6.72 -15.32 -2.06
C PRO A 87 -6.76 -15.22 -0.53
N PRO A 88 -6.85 -13.99 0.03
CA PRO A 88 -7.01 -13.84 1.46
C PRO A 88 -8.37 -14.38 1.91
N ASP A 89 -8.45 -14.82 3.16
CA ASP A 89 -9.69 -15.26 3.77
C ASP A 89 -10.69 -14.09 3.91
N GLU A 90 -11.98 -14.41 3.90
CA GLU A 90 -13.04 -13.45 4.16
C GLU A 90 -12.96 -12.89 5.59
N LEU A 91 -13.28 -11.60 5.73
CA LEU A 91 -13.34 -10.91 7.00
C LEU A 91 -14.72 -11.09 7.64
N LEU A 92 -14.82 -12.09 8.53
CA LEU A 92 -16.09 -12.53 9.13
C LEU A 92 -16.52 -11.72 10.37
N SER A 93 -15.67 -10.83 10.88
CA SER A 93 -15.92 -10.03 12.08
C SER A 93 -15.35 -8.63 11.95
N ASP A 94 -15.87 -7.70 12.75
CA ASP A 94 -15.42 -6.31 12.77
C ASP A 94 -13.96 -6.21 13.27
N PRO A 95 -13.00 -5.80 12.43
CA PRO A 95 -11.59 -5.67 12.81
C PRO A 95 -11.36 -4.50 13.78
N TYR A 96 -12.23 -3.49 13.82
CA TYR A 96 -12.10 -2.35 14.74
C TYR A 96 -12.39 -2.74 16.19
N LEU A 97 -13.06 -3.86 16.42
CA LEU A 97 -13.24 -4.45 17.76
C LEU A 97 -12.02 -5.29 18.20
N LEU A 98 -11.18 -5.71 17.24
CA LEU A 98 -9.98 -6.50 17.50
C LEU A 98 -8.74 -5.61 17.65
N GLY A 99 -8.76 -4.42 17.05
CA GLY A 99 -7.63 -3.51 16.99
C GLY A 99 -6.70 -3.81 15.82
N GLU A 100 -5.61 -3.05 15.74
CA GLU A 100 -4.58 -3.28 14.73
C GLU A 100 -3.87 -4.62 14.98
N PRO A 101 -3.62 -5.44 13.94
CA PRO A 101 -2.66 -6.54 14.03
C PRO A 101 -1.31 -6.00 14.50
N GLU A 102 -0.48 -6.83 15.16
CA GLU A 102 0.84 -6.40 15.65
C GLU A 102 1.57 -5.56 14.59
N THR A 103 1.92 -4.33 14.98
CA THR A 103 2.61 -3.36 14.11
C THR A 103 3.89 -3.99 13.60
N ARG A 104 3.92 -4.31 12.32
CA ARG A 104 5.13 -4.76 11.67
C ARG A 104 5.95 -3.53 11.33
N THR A 105 7.01 -3.32 12.09
CA THR A 105 7.95 -2.21 11.91
C THR A 105 8.94 -2.59 10.82
N GLY A 106 8.96 -1.87 9.69
CA GLY A 106 9.98 -2.08 8.68
C GLY A 106 9.59 -1.62 7.30
N ASP A 107 10.48 -1.91 6.35
CA ASP A 107 10.31 -1.63 4.92
C ASP A 107 9.54 -2.76 4.24
N GLU A 108 8.55 -3.34 4.93
CA GLU A 108 7.80 -4.46 4.40
C GLU A 108 7.16 -4.11 3.06
N VAL A 109 7.05 -5.11 2.19
CA VAL A 109 6.40 -4.97 0.90
C VAL A 109 5.53 -6.19 0.61
N CYS A 110 4.48 -5.98 -0.16
CA CYS A 110 3.74 -7.05 -0.80
C CYS A 110 4.25 -7.20 -2.22
N ALA A 111 4.58 -8.43 -2.61
CA ALA A 111 5.03 -8.75 -3.95
C ALA A 111 4.11 -9.77 -4.64
N VAL A 112 3.97 -9.58 -5.95
CA VAL A 112 3.38 -10.54 -6.87
C VAL A 112 4.44 -11.54 -7.25
N MET A 113 4.23 -12.80 -6.86
CA MET A 113 5.07 -13.93 -7.23
C MET A 113 4.39 -14.65 -8.40
N LYS A 114 4.98 -14.57 -9.59
CA LYS A 114 4.39 -15.11 -10.82
C LYS A 114 4.66 -16.62 -10.88
N ASP A 115 3.66 -17.43 -10.53
CA ASP A 115 3.78 -18.90 -10.54
C ASP A 115 3.79 -19.47 -11.98
N SER A 116 3.14 -18.79 -12.93
CA SER A 116 3.05 -19.23 -14.33
C SER A 116 2.64 -18.07 -15.23
N MET A 117 3.59 -17.57 -16.04
CA MET A 117 3.36 -16.50 -17.02
C MET A 117 2.36 -16.91 -18.10
N ASP A 118 2.53 -18.10 -18.68
CA ASP A 118 1.72 -18.65 -19.77
C ASP A 118 0.24 -18.80 -19.40
N LYS A 119 -0.04 -19.09 -18.13
CA LYS A 119 -1.40 -19.26 -17.61
C LYS A 119 -1.82 -18.12 -16.68
N ARG A 120 -1.01 -17.06 -16.59
CA ARG A 120 -1.22 -15.86 -15.77
C ARG A 120 -1.67 -16.19 -14.36
N ARG A 121 -0.93 -17.07 -13.69
CA ARG A 121 -1.16 -17.39 -12.28
C ARG A 121 -0.11 -16.72 -11.41
N TYR A 122 -0.54 -16.23 -10.27
CA TYR A 122 0.33 -15.61 -9.30
C TYR A 122 -0.14 -15.89 -7.89
N ARG A 123 0.77 -15.68 -6.95
CA ARG A 123 0.49 -15.62 -5.52
C ARG A 123 1.01 -14.32 -4.94
N LEU A 124 0.43 -13.89 -3.84
CA LEU A 124 0.90 -12.74 -3.07
C LEU A 124 1.76 -13.21 -1.90
N GLU A 125 2.87 -12.52 -1.67
CA GLU A 125 3.76 -12.81 -0.54
C GLU A 125 4.27 -11.50 0.08
N SER A 126 4.24 -11.45 1.42
CA SER A 126 4.80 -10.33 2.17
C SER A 126 6.28 -10.60 2.44
N PHE A 127 7.11 -9.57 2.27
CA PHE A 127 8.54 -9.63 2.52
C PHE A 127 8.93 -8.54 3.52
N GLU A 128 9.95 -8.81 4.33
CA GLU A 128 10.47 -7.88 5.34
C GLU A 128 11.13 -6.63 4.72
N SER A 129 11.57 -6.71 3.46
CA SER A 129 12.18 -5.60 2.73
C SER A 129 11.98 -5.71 1.20
N PRO A 130 12.15 -4.61 0.46
CA PRO A 130 12.15 -4.62 -1.01
C PRO A 130 13.21 -5.56 -1.60
N GLU A 131 14.41 -5.57 -1.02
CA GLU A 131 15.53 -6.39 -1.48
C GLU A 131 15.23 -7.88 -1.34
N ALA A 132 14.56 -8.28 -0.26
CA ALA A 132 14.13 -9.66 -0.05
C ALA A 132 13.08 -10.10 -1.07
N ALA A 133 12.12 -9.23 -1.40
CA ALA A 133 11.14 -9.48 -2.45
C ALA A 133 11.80 -9.67 -3.83
N ILE A 134 12.69 -8.74 -4.20
CA ILE A 134 13.41 -8.77 -5.49
C ILE A 134 14.30 -10.02 -5.59
N ALA A 135 15.05 -10.34 -4.53
CA ALA A 135 15.91 -11.52 -4.49
C ALA A 135 15.13 -12.85 -4.62
N SER A 136 13.84 -12.83 -4.25
CA SER A 136 12.93 -13.97 -4.40
C SER A 136 12.25 -14.03 -5.77
N GLY A 137 12.54 -13.10 -6.69
CA GLY A 137 11.89 -12.98 -7.99
C GLY A 137 10.49 -12.36 -7.93
N GLY A 138 10.18 -11.66 -6.84
CA GLY A 138 8.90 -10.99 -6.65
C GLY A 138 8.84 -9.62 -7.32
N HIS A 139 7.70 -9.31 -7.92
CA HIS A 139 7.39 -7.96 -8.40
C HIS A 139 6.69 -7.19 -7.28
N ILE A 140 7.37 -6.21 -6.67
CA ILE A 140 6.78 -5.38 -5.62
C ILE A 140 5.54 -4.67 -6.15
N THR A 141 4.41 -4.81 -5.46
CA THR A 141 3.13 -4.24 -5.90
C THR A 141 2.60 -3.16 -4.96
N HIS A 142 3.00 -3.13 -3.70
CA HIS A 142 2.82 -1.99 -2.80
C HIS A 142 3.73 -2.14 -1.58
N THR A 143 3.97 -1.06 -0.86
CA THR A 143 4.63 -1.10 0.46
C THR A 143 3.65 -1.55 1.55
N GLY A 144 4.15 -2.07 2.65
CA GLY A 144 3.39 -2.79 3.67
C GLY A 144 3.08 -4.25 3.29
N PRO A 145 2.63 -5.07 4.25
CA PRO A 145 2.33 -6.48 4.02
C PRO A 145 1.11 -6.66 3.12
N CYS A 146 1.01 -7.82 2.48
CA CYS A 146 -0.18 -8.20 1.73
C CYS A 146 -1.40 -8.32 2.66
N GLY A 147 -2.56 -7.88 2.18
CA GLY A 147 -3.82 -7.89 2.91
C GLY A 147 -5.03 -8.10 2.00
N LEU A 148 -6.20 -7.75 2.54
CA LEU A 148 -7.51 -8.05 1.93
C LEU A 148 -7.73 -7.38 0.56
N CYS A 149 -7.03 -6.28 0.27
CA CYS A 149 -7.12 -5.50 -0.96
C CYS A 149 -5.88 -5.62 -1.86
N SER A 150 -4.96 -6.55 -1.58
CA SER A 150 -3.67 -6.63 -2.28
C SER A 150 -3.72 -7.28 -3.66
N SER A 151 -4.85 -7.89 -4.05
CA SER A 151 -4.98 -8.58 -5.33
C SER A 151 -4.80 -7.65 -6.54
N LEU A 152 -4.45 -8.22 -7.70
CA LEU A 152 -4.40 -7.48 -8.95
C LEU A 152 -5.80 -7.04 -9.42
N ALA A 153 -6.85 -7.77 -9.00
CA ALA A 153 -8.23 -7.36 -9.24
C ALA A 153 -8.57 -6.08 -8.47
N ASP A 154 -8.20 -5.99 -7.19
CA ASP A 154 -8.40 -4.76 -6.40
C ASP A 154 -7.49 -3.63 -6.89
N LEU A 155 -6.26 -3.92 -7.33
CA LEU A 155 -5.41 -2.94 -8.00
C LEU A 155 -6.08 -2.37 -9.26
N ALA A 156 -6.77 -3.20 -10.05
CA ALA A 156 -7.50 -2.74 -11.22
C ALA A 156 -8.60 -1.72 -10.85
N VAL A 157 -9.27 -1.90 -9.70
CA VAL A 157 -10.23 -0.92 -9.17
C VAL A 157 -9.52 0.41 -8.85
N TYR A 158 -8.41 0.35 -8.12
CA TYR A 158 -7.64 1.55 -7.75
C TYR A 158 -7.12 2.30 -8.98
N LEU A 159 -6.57 1.62 -9.99
CA LEU A 159 -6.04 2.25 -11.20
C LEU A 159 -7.14 2.74 -12.15
N GLY A 160 -8.24 1.99 -12.26
CA GLY A 160 -9.37 2.32 -13.13
C GLY A 160 -10.25 3.46 -12.59
N ARG A 161 -10.20 3.73 -11.28
CA ARG A 161 -10.99 4.77 -10.62
C ARG A 161 -10.06 5.61 -9.72
N PRO A 162 -9.34 6.61 -10.26
CA PRO A 162 -8.40 7.41 -9.46
C PRO A 162 -9.07 8.08 -8.26
N ASP A 163 -10.31 8.56 -8.43
CA ASP A 163 -11.18 9.04 -7.35
C ASP A 163 -12.12 7.92 -6.91
N LEU A 164 -11.75 7.26 -5.81
CA LEU A 164 -12.57 6.25 -5.13
C LEU A 164 -13.29 6.79 -3.90
N THR A 165 -12.97 8.01 -3.48
CA THR A 165 -13.52 8.57 -2.23
C THR A 165 -15.03 8.74 -2.35
N ASP A 166 -15.49 9.35 -3.44
CA ASP A 166 -16.91 9.58 -3.69
C ASP A 166 -17.76 8.31 -3.88
N PRO A 167 -17.39 7.34 -4.75
CA PRO A 167 -18.21 6.14 -4.93
C PRO A 167 -18.30 5.26 -3.67
N VAL A 168 -17.22 5.12 -2.89
CA VAL A 168 -17.25 4.39 -1.62
C VAL A 168 -18.15 5.09 -0.61
N ARG A 169 -18.04 6.42 -0.48
CA ARG A 169 -18.93 7.22 0.38
C ARG A 169 -20.39 7.09 -0.03
N ALA A 170 -20.68 7.04 -1.33
CA ALA A 170 -22.02 6.83 -1.84
C ALA A 170 -22.60 5.49 -1.39
N CYS A 171 -21.81 4.41 -1.40
CA CYS A 171 -22.24 3.12 -0.86
C CYS A 171 -22.59 3.20 0.64
N GLY A 172 -21.78 3.91 1.44
CA GLY A 172 -22.07 4.14 2.85
C GLY A 172 -23.34 4.96 3.10
N ALA A 173 -23.57 6.00 2.31
CA ALA A 173 -24.74 6.87 2.42
C ALA A 173 -26.04 6.16 1.97
N GLN A 174 -25.97 5.25 1.00
CA GLN A 174 -27.12 4.48 0.53
C GLN A 174 -27.53 3.37 1.52
N ASN A 175 -26.56 2.86 2.29
CA ASN A 175 -26.75 1.71 3.16
C ASN A 175 -26.59 2.09 4.64
N LEU A 176 -27.21 3.19 5.05
CA LEU A 176 -27.18 3.62 6.45
C LEU A 176 -27.93 2.62 7.34
N PRO A 177 -27.27 1.92 8.27
CA PRO A 177 -27.98 1.14 9.28
C PRO A 177 -28.88 2.02 10.17
N PRO A 178 -29.98 1.45 10.69
CA PRO A 178 -30.78 2.05 11.74
C PRO A 178 -29.99 2.11 13.07
N ALA A 179 -30.39 2.98 13.99
CA ALA A 179 -29.63 3.23 15.22
C ALA A 179 -29.62 2.02 16.18
N GLU A 180 -30.66 1.18 16.12
CA GLU A 180 -30.85 0.01 16.96
C GLU A 180 -30.05 -1.22 16.52
N ASP A 181 -29.61 -1.28 15.26
CA ASP A 181 -28.82 -2.37 14.70
C ASP A 181 -27.80 -1.83 13.70
N LEU A 182 -26.59 -1.66 14.22
CA LEU A 182 -25.45 -1.12 13.49
C LEU A 182 -25.06 -1.97 12.25
N TYR A 183 -25.45 -3.25 12.20
CA TYR A 183 -25.06 -4.17 11.14
C TYR A 183 -26.20 -4.56 10.19
N ALA A 184 -27.42 -4.04 10.39
CA ALA A 184 -28.60 -4.43 9.61
C ALA A 184 -28.48 -4.19 8.09
N LYS A 185 -27.53 -3.34 7.66
CA LYS A 185 -27.27 -2.99 6.26
C LYS A 185 -25.92 -3.46 5.73
N ARG A 186 -25.28 -4.38 6.44
CA ARG A 186 -23.96 -4.90 6.08
C ARG A 186 -23.95 -5.51 4.69
N ASP A 187 -24.86 -6.43 4.42
CA ASP A 187 -24.82 -7.22 3.20
C ASP A 187 -25.16 -6.35 1.97
N GLU A 188 -26.09 -5.39 2.08
CA GLU A 188 -26.37 -4.44 0.99
C GLU A 188 -25.22 -3.43 0.77
N HIS A 189 -24.54 -3.00 1.83
CA HIS A 189 -23.37 -2.13 1.70
C HIS A 189 -22.21 -2.87 1.01
N ILE A 190 -21.90 -4.10 1.45
CA ILE A 190 -20.88 -4.93 0.79
C ILE A 190 -21.27 -5.17 -0.66
N ALA A 191 -22.54 -5.45 -0.97
CA ALA A 191 -23.01 -5.62 -2.34
C ALA A 191 -22.75 -4.38 -3.21
N CYS A 192 -23.00 -3.17 -2.68
CA CYS A 192 -22.66 -1.92 -3.38
C CYS A 192 -21.16 -1.79 -3.67
N LEU A 193 -20.30 -2.17 -2.71
CA LEU A 193 -18.85 -2.14 -2.89
C LEU A 193 -18.37 -3.18 -3.92
N LEU A 194 -19.03 -4.34 -3.99
CA LEU A 194 -18.77 -5.35 -5.03
C LEU A 194 -19.14 -4.83 -6.44
N GLU A 195 -20.16 -3.97 -6.57
CA GLU A 195 -20.50 -3.29 -7.83
C GLU A 195 -19.45 -2.25 -8.25
N LEU A 196 -18.51 -1.90 -7.36
CA LEU A 196 -17.31 -1.13 -7.71
C LEU A 196 -16.14 -2.03 -8.17
N ASP A 197 -16.40 -3.32 -8.36
CA ASP A 197 -15.46 -4.36 -8.81
C ASP A 197 -14.42 -4.80 -7.76
N PHE A 198 -14.57 -4.40 -6.50
CA PHE A 198 -13.75 -4.93 -5.41
C PHE A 198 -13.97 -6.43 -5.21
N THR A 199 -12.92 -7.13 -4.79
CA THR A 199 -13.07 -8.50 -4.29
C THR A 199 -13.84 -8.50 -2.97
N LEU A 200 -14.48 -9.62 -2.61
CA LEU A 200 -15.26 -9.74 -1.38
C LEU A 200 -14.45 -9.39 -0.11
N PRO A 201 -13.22 -9.88 0.09
CA PRO A 201 -12.41 -9.51 1.25
C PRO A 201 -12.11 -8.00 1.30
N CYS A 202 -11.81 -7.37 0.15
CA CYS A 202 -11.56 -5.94 0.09
C CYS A 202 -12.84 -5.12 0.36
N ALA A 203 -13.99 -5.52 -0.20
CA ALA A 203 -15.28 -4.90 0.06
C ALA A 203 -15.67 -4.97 1.55
N GLN A 204 -15.37 -6.09 2.23
CA GLN A 204 -15.64 -6.24 3.67
C GLN A 204 -14.84 -5.25 4.53
N ILE A 205 -13.54 -5.06 4.26
CA ILE A 205 -12.74 -4.09 5.04
C ILE A 205 -13.15 -2.64 4.75
N TRP A 206 -13.53 -2.31 3.52
CA TRP A 206 -14.11 -1.01 3.17
C TRP A 206 -15.45 -0.76 3.88
N TYR A 207 -16.29 -1.78 4.02
CA TYR A 207 -17.53 -1.69 4.81
C TYR A 207 -17.22 -1.30 6.26
N TYR A 208 -16.32 -2.03 6.93
CA TYR A 208 -16.00 -1.77 8.33
C TYR A 208 -15.29 -0.42 8.51
N ASN A 209 -14.42 -0.01 7.57
CA ASN A 209 -13.84 1.33 7.57
C ASN A 209 -14.92 2.41 7.53
N THR A 210 -15.85 2.29 6.59
CA THR A 210 -16.95 3.26 6.44
C THR A 210 -17.83 3.29 7.68
N LEU A 211 -18.10 2.13 8.29
CA LEU A 211 -18.86 2.03 9.54
C LEU A 211 -18.15 2.74 10.70
N ASN A 212 -16.85 2.47 10.89
CA ASN A 212 -16.06 3.07 11.96
C ASN A 212 -15.92 4.59 11.77
N THR A 213 -15.59 5.05 10.56
CA THR A 213 -15.52 6.49 10.24
C THR A 213 -16.85 7.18 10.49
N ARG A 214 -17.97 6.52 10.15
CA ARG A 214 -19.30 7.05 10.48
C ARG A 214 -19.52 7.12 11.99
N LEU A 215 -19.04 6.18 12.78
CA LEU A 215 -19.26 6.24 14.24
C LEU A 215 -18.40 7.31 14.91
N ALA A 216 -17.18 7.52 14.41
CA ALA A 216 -16.20 8.38 15.08
C ALA A 216 -16.06 9.79 14.48
N CYS A 217 -16.35 9.98 13.18
CA CYS A 217 -16.02 11.19 12.43
C CYS A 217 -17.24 11.89 11.81
N ILE A 218 -18.46 11.48 12.14
CA ILE A 218 -19.68 11.92 11.43
C ILE A 218 -19.90 13.44 11.48
N ASP A 219 -19.59 14.09 12.60
CA ASP A 219 -19.83 15.52 12.77
C ASP A 219 -19.03 16.34 11.75
N SER A 220 -17.71 16.09 11.68
CA SER A 220 -16.82 16.75 10.72
C SER A 220 -17.13 16.33 9.27
N CYS A 221 -17.51 15.07 9.04
CA CYS A 221 -17.81 14.57 7.70
C CYS A 221 -19.13 15.05 7.10
N ILE A 222 -20.18 15.25 7.91
CA ILE A 222 -21.42 15.87 7.43
C ILE A 222 -21.19 17.35 7.14
N ALA A 223 -20.44 18.06 7.99
CA ALA A 223 -20.15 19.48 7.80
C ALA A 223 -19.35 19.77 6.51
N LEU A 224 -18.55 18.80 6.07
CA LEU A 224 -17.66 18.90 4.89
C LEU A 224 -18.17 18.08 3.70
N LEU A 225 -19.46 17.74 3.65
CA LEU A 225 -20.04 17.01 2.53
C LEU A 225 -19.92 17.83 1.23
N GLY A 226 -19.25 17.26 0.23
CA GLY A 226 -18.97 17.95 -1.04
C GLY A 226 -17.90 19.03 -0.96
N ALA A 227 -17.24 19.21 0.18
CA ALA A 227 -16.08 20.09 0.30
C ALA A 227 -14.82 19.43 -0.29
N PRO A 228 -13.85 20.23 -0.79
CA PRO A 228 -12.58 19.69 -1.24
C PRO A 228 -11.81 18.95 -0.15
N HIS A 229 -11.00 17.97 -0.53
CA HIS A 229 -10.24 17.11 0.38
C HIS A 229 -9.12 17.82 1.12
N HIS A 230 -8.57 18.91 0.57
CA HIS A 230 -7.52 19.70 1.20
C HIS A 230 -7.98 21.13 1.47
N ASN A 231 -7.38 21.71 2.50
CA ASN A 231 -7.38 23.13 2.75
C ASN A 231 -6.40 23.84 1.79
N PRO A 232 -6.49 25.18 1.62
CA PRO A 232 -5.58 25.92 0.74
C PRO A 232 -4.10 25.82 1.06
N ASP A 233 -3.74 25.42 2.29
CA ASP A 233 -2.36 25.21 2.74
C ASP A 233 -1.81 23.81 2.41
N GLY A 234 -2.63 22.94 1.78
CA GLY A 234 -2.25 21.57 1.44
C GLY A 234 -2.55 20.54 2.54
N SER A 235 -2.98 20.96 3.74
CA SER A 235 -3.43 20.02 4.77
C SER A 235 -4.75 19.36 4.38
N LEU A 236 -5.00 18.15 4.88
CA LEU A 236 -6.28 17.47 4.71
C LEU A 236 -7.39 18.25 5.44
N ASN A 237 -8.60 18.23 4.88
CA ASN A 237 -9.77 18.74 5.58
C ASN A 237 -10.08 17.86 6.81
N GLU A 238 -10.86 18.38 7.75
CA GLU A 238 -11.09 17.75 9.04
C GLU A 238 -11.75 16.35 8.95
N CYS A 239 -12.63 16.14 7.96
CA CYS A 239 -13.27 14.84 7.76
C CYS A 239 -12.26 13.79 7.29
N ILE A 240 -11.46 14.11 6.27
CA ILE A 240 -10.44 13.20 5.75
C ILE A 240 -9.37 12.96 6.82
N GLN A 241 -8.96 14.00 7.55
CA GLN A 241 -7.99 13.86 8.64
C GLN A 241 -8.52 12.96 9.77
N CYS A 242 -9.79 13.09 10.16
CA CYS A 242 -10.38 12.19 11.15
C CYS A 242 -10.42 10.74 10.66
N ASP A 243 -10.77 10.49 9.40
CA ASP A 243 -10.71 9.15 8.79
C ASP A 243 -9.28 8.60 8.83
N GLU A 244 -8.26 9.40 8.47
CA GLU A 244 -6.84 9.02 8.52
C GLU A 244 -6.36 8.61 9.91
N ASP A 245 -6.79 9.35 10.93
CA ASP A 245 -6.31 9.20 12.29
C ASP A 245 -7.06 8.11 13.05
N ILE A 246 -8.36 7.96 12.80
CA ILE A 246 -9.22 7.06 13.59
C ILE A 246 -9.46 5.72 12.89
N SER A 247 -9.77 5.73 11.60
CA SER A 247 -10.06 4.49 10.85
C SER A 247 -8.85 3.99 10.08
N GLY A 248 -8.00 4.91 9.63
CA GLY A 248 -6.82 4.65 8.82
C GLY A 248 -5.90 3.56 9.37
N PRO A 249 -5.53 3.54 10.66
CA PRO A 249 -4.58 2.55 11.16
C PRO A 249 -5.04 1.10 10.98
N VAL A 250 -6.25 0.76 11.45
CA VAL A 250 -6.85 -0.58 11.26
C VAL A 250 -7.10 -0.87 9.79
N PHE A 251 -7.65 0.09 9.03
CA PHE A 251 -7.90 -0.11 7.59
C PHE A 251 -6.61 -0.45 6.84
N LYS A 252 -5.55 0.34 7.00
CA LYS A 252 -4.25 0.12 6.34
C LYS A 252 -3.70 -1.26 6.68
N ALA A 253 -3.74 -1.66 7.95
CA ALA A 253 -3.18 -2.91 8.41
C ALA A 253 -3.89 -4.15 7.84
N TYR A 254 -5.23 -4.10 7.73
CA TYR A 254 -6.02 -5.21 7.18
C TYR A 254 -6.12 -5.18 5.64
N ALA A 255 -6.27 -3.99 5.04
CA ALA A 255 -6.38 -3.86 3.59
C ALA A 255 -5.06 -4.25 2.89
N GLY A 256 -3.92 -3.96 3.49
CA GLY A 256 -2.59 -4.18 2.91
C GLY A 256 -2.30 -3.18 1.80
N ARG A 257 -3.13 -3.13 0.74
CA ARG A 257 -3.06 -2.11 -0.31
C ARG A 257 -4.00 -0.94 -0.01
N THR A 258 -3.48 0.26 -0.22
CA THR A 258 -4.22 1.52 -0.32
C THR A 258 -3.74 2.27 -1.56
N ARG A 259 -4.40 3.38 -1.89
CA ARG A 259 -3.90 4.29 -2.95
C ARG A 259 -2.54 4.92 -2.64
N ARG A 260 -2.13 4.95 -1.36
CA ARG A 260 -0.92 5.67 -0.90
C ARG A 260 0.34 4.83 -1.06
N ASN A 261 0.24 3.55 -0.75
CA ASN A 261 1.38 2.63 -0.79
C ASN A 261 1.54 1.92 -2.15
N THR A 262 0.69 2.22 -3.14
CA THR A 262 0.73 1.62 -4.48
C THR A 262 1.36 2.53 -5.54
N ALA A 263 2.00 3.65 -5.14
CA ALA A 263 2.65 4.57 -6.08
C ALA A 263 1.72 5.17 -7.16
N MET A 264 0.43 5.32 -6.86
CA MET A 264 -0.52 5.98 -7.77
C MET A 264 -0.79 7.42 -7.34
N ALA A 265 -0.90 8.32 -8.32
CA ALA A 265 -1.35 9.69 -8.08
C ALA A 265 -2.89 9.72 -7.95
N SER A 266 -3.39 9.95 -6.73
CA SER A 266 -4.83 10.05 -6.42
C SER A 266 -5.25 11.48 -6.09
N GLU A 267 -6.55 11.72 -5.93
CA GLU A 267 -7.12 13.03 -5.55
C GLU A 267 -6.76 13.47 -4.12
N LEU A 268 -6.23 12.55 -3.30
CA LEU A 268 -5.63 12.81 -1.99
C LEU A 268 -4.12 13.00 -2.14
N CYS A 269 -3.66 14.25 -2.11
CA CYS A 269 -2.26 14.60 -2.32
C CYS A 269 -1.47 14.43 -1.01
N ARG A 270 -0.25 13.89 -1.10
CA ARG A 270 0.57 13.49 0.05
C ARG A 270 1.98 14.05 -0.04
N PRO A 271 2.72 14.18 1.07
CA PRO A 271 4.15 14.41 1.03
C PRO A 271 4.87 13.41 0.13
N CYS A 272 5.86 13.88 -0.64
CA CYS A 272 6.64 13.00 -1.52
C CYS A 272 7.40 11.92 -0.74
N GLU A 273 7.76 12.13 0.53
CA GLU A 273 8.44 11.11 1.35
C GLU A 273 7.60 9.85 1.59
N GLU A 274 6.28 9.91 1.43
CA GLU A 274 5.39 8.75 1.51
C GLU A 274 5.41 7.90 0.22
N VAL A 275 6.03 8.40 -0.85
CA VAL A 275 6.05 7.76 -2.16
C VAL A 275 7.19 6.76 -2.25
N PHE A 276 6.82 5.53 -2.57
CA PHE A 276 7.73 4.49 -3.01
C PHE A 276 7.47 4.23 -4.50
N PRO A 277 8.40 4.54 -5.43
CA PRO A 277 8.21 4.34 -6.87
C PRO A 277 7.94 2.87 -7.25
N ILE A 278 6.78 2.61 -7.86
CA ILE A 278 6.38 1.29 -8.35
C ILE A 278 5.75 1.44 -9.73
N GLU A 279 6.11 0.56 -10.66
CA GLU A 279 5.40 0.39 -11.93
C GLU A 279 4.55 -0.89 -11.88
N HIS A 280 3.33 -0.81 -12.41
CA HIS A 280 2.37 -1.92 -12.45
C HIS A 280 2.33 -2.56 -13.83
N ASP A 281 3.48 -3.03 -14.30
CA ASP A 281 3.60 -3.87 -15.49
C ASP A 281 3.88 -5.32 -15.08
N TYR A 282 2.83 -6.13 -15.08
CA TYR A 282 2.92 -7.55 -14.72
C TYR A 282 3.08 -8.47 -15.93
N ALA A 283 2.91 -7.96 -17.14
CA ALA A 283 2.94 -8.74 -18.37
C ALA A 283 4.37 -9.01 -18.87
N ARG A 284 5.37 -8.27 -18.36
CA ARG A 284 6.79 -8.45 -18.66
C ARG A 284 7.49 -9.22 -17.53
N ASP A 285 8.60 -9.87 -17.87
CA ASP A 285 9.50 -10.53 -16.90
C ASP A 285 10.44 -9.52 -16.24
#